data_AF-A0AAE2YBJ8-F1
#
_entry.id   AF-A0AAE2YBJ8-F1
#
_cell.length_a   1.000
_cell.length_b   1.000
_cell.length_c   1.000
_cell.angle_alpha   90.00
_cell.angle_beta   90.00
_cell.angle_gamma   90.00
#
_symmetry.space_group_name_H-M   'P 1'
#
loop_
_entity.id
_entity.type
_entity.pdbx_description
1 polymer ?
#
loop_
_entity_poly.entity_id
_entity_poly.type
_entity_poly.pdbx_seq_one_letter_code
_entity_poly.pdbx_strand_id
1 'polypeptide(L)'
;MTPKKKLYEYIDDIYSCMRCGFCIAKCPLYENYGWASNAARGRIQIVRGFLEEKLELSGYIAERIFSCTTCDHCFILCPSGIRITDIVRAMRSVLSGEGYSPDSLKKILENIIREGNPYGEPKAKRGFWLRDEDK
;
A
#
# COMPACT_ATOMS: atom_id res chain seq x y z
N MET A 1 -2.62 15.17 12.93
CA MET A 1 -3.15 13.88 13.45
C MET A 1 -2.07 12.83 13.26
N THR A 2 -1.68 12.05 14.26
CA THR A 2 -0.59 11.05 14.10
C THR A 2 -1.01 9.96 13.11
N PRO A 3 -0.10 9.40 12.29
CA PRO A 3 -0.46 8.35 11.32
C PRO A 3 -1.20 7.16 11.94
N LYS A 4 -0.81 6.74 13.16
CA LYS A 4 -1.48 5.67 13.93
C LYS A 4 -2.96 5.98 14.18
N LYS A 5 -3.32 7.26 14.43
CA LYS A 5 -4.70 7.68 14.68
C LYS A 5 -5.62 7.47 13.47
N LYS A 6 -5.09 7.49 12.24
CA LYS A 6 -5.86 7.24 11.02
C LYS A 6 -6.33 5.80 10.89
N LEU A 7 -5.61 4.82 11.46
CA LEU A 7 -6.05 3.42 11.45
C LEU A 7 -7.32 3.20 12.28
N TYR A 8 -7.55 4.00 13.32
CA TYR A 8 -8.76 3.90 14.15
C TYR A 8 -10.03 4.32 13.41
N GLU A 9 -9.94 5.07 12.31
CA GLU A 9 -11.08 5.36 11.42
C GLU A 9 -11.64 4.07 10.78
N TYR A 10 -10.85 3.01 10.70
CA TYR A 10 -11.21 1.72 10.11
C TYR A 10 -11.28 0.60 11.15
N ILE A 11 -11.43 0.93 12.44
CA ILE A 11 -11.37 -0.06 13.51
C ILE A 11 -12.44 -1.15 13.33
N ASP A 12 -13.68 -0.78 13.05
CA ASP A 12 -14.77 -1.74 12.89
C ASP A 12 -14.52 -2.67 11.71
N ASP A 13 -14.06 -2.11 10.59
CA ASP A 13 -13.67 -2.84 9.38
C ASP A 13 -12.53 -3.85 9.64
N ILE A 14 -11.49 -3.44 10.38
CA ILE A 14 -10.35 -4.29 10.75
C ILE A 14 -10.82 -5.48 11.60
N TYR A 15 -11.70 -5.23 12.57
CA TYR A 15 -12.21 -6.27 13.47
C TYR A 15 -13.35 -7.10 12.89
N SER A 16 -14.03 -6.63 11.83
CA SER A 16 -15.08 -7.35 11.11
C SER A 16 -14.58 -8.47 10.19
N CYS A 17 -13.27 -8.56 9.97
CA CYS A 17 -12.68 -9.58 9.09
C CYS A 17 -12.86 -11.01 9.64
N MET A 18 -13.75 -11.78 9.03
CA MET A 18 -14.03 -13.18 9.39
C MET A 18 -13.02 -14.21 8.83
N ARG A 19 -11.95 -13.75 8.18
CA ARG A 19 -10.88 -14.58 7.60
C ARG A 19 -11.32 -15.61 6.54
N CYS A 20 -12.50 -15.42 5.94
CA CYS A 20 -13.15 -16.33 4.98
C CYS A 20 -12.32 -16.69 3.72
N GLY A 21 -11.39 -15.83 3.30
CA GLY A 21 -10.46 -16.14 2.19
C GLY A 21 -10.91 -15.73 0.78
N PHE A 22 -12.11 -15.17 0.60
CA PHE A 22 -12.58 -14.68 -0.72
C PHE A 22 -11.60 -13.70 -1.37
N CYS A 23 -11.02 -12.81 -0.57
CA CYS A 23 -10.03 -11.85 -1.03
C CYS A 23 -8.70 -12.46 -1.53
N ILE A 24 -8.44 -13.75 -1.29
CA ILE A 24 -7.25 -14.46 -1.77
C ILE A 24 -7.44 -14.94 -3.22
N ALA A 25 -8.63 -15.42 -3.56
CA ALA A 25 -8.91 -16.17 -4.78
C ALA A 25 -8.52 -15.43 -6.08
N LYS A 26 -8.44 -14.11 -6.02
CA LYS A 26 -8.12 -13.22 -7.15
C LYS A 26 -7.08 -12.16 -6.80
N CYS A 27 -6.27 -12.40 -5.76
CA CYS A 27 -5.18 -11.50 -5.41
C CYS A 27 -3.93 -11.89 -6.22
N PRO A 28 -3.45 -11.05 -7.16
CA PRO A 28 -2.28 -11.39 -7.96
C PRO A 28 -1.01 -11.54 -7.10
N LEU A 29 -0.93 -10.83 -5.97
CA LEU A 29 0.18 -10.96 -5.04
C LEU A 29 0.15 -12.29 -4.28
N TYR A 30 -1.03 -12.87 -4.04
CA TYR A 30 -1.08 -14.20 -3.46
C TYR A 30 -0.69 -15.26 -4.49
N GLU A 31 -1.19 -15.14 -5.71
CA GLU A 31 -0.88 -16.06 -6.81
C GLU A 31 0.63 -16.15 -7.09
N ASN A 32 1.32 -15.01 -7.07
CA ASN A 32 2.76 -14.97 -7.35
C ASN A 32 3.63 -15.38 -6.15
N TYR A 33 3.27 -15.01 -4.92
CA TYR A 33 4.12 -15.24 -3.75
C TYR A 33 3.71 -16.47 -2.90
N GLY A 34 2.48 -16.96 -3.01
CA GLY A 34 1.95 -18.11 -2.26
C GLY A 34 1.65 -17.88 -0.76
N TRP A 35 2.07 -16.76 -0.18
CA TRP A 35 1.92 -16.49 1.25
C TRP A 35 0.71 -15.61 1.58
N ALA A 36 -0.10 -16.03 2.55
CA ALA A 36 -1.32 -15.32 2.94
C ALA A 36 -1.08 -13.89 3.44
N SER A 37 0.12 -13.58 3.96
CA SER A 37 0.54 -12.23 4.36
C SER A 37 0.58 -11.24 3.19
N ASN A 38 0.71 -11.72 1.95
CA ASN A 38 0.62 -10.92 0.73
C ASN A 38 -0.80 -10.77 0.18
N ALA A 39 -1.79 -11.40 0.80
CA ALA A 39 -3.20 -11.23 0.46
C ALA A 39 -3.87 -10.20 1.38
N ALA A 40 -5.02 -9.70 0.94
CA ALA A 40 -5.82 -8.72 1.68
C ALA A 40 -6.13 -9.15 3.13
N ARG A 41 -6.58 -10.39 3.37
CA ARG A 41 -6.86 -10.85 4.75
C ARG A 41 -5.61 -10.87 5.62
N GLY A 42 -4.46 -11.27 5.08
CA GLY A 42 -3.21 -11.31 5.84
C GLY A 42 -2.74 -9.91 6.21
N ARG A 43 -2.88 -8.94 5.28
CA ARG A 43 -2.63 -7.52 5.56
C ARG A 43 -3.54 -6.97 6.65
N ILE A 44 -4.82 -7.34 6.69
CA ILE A 44 -5.71 -6.96 7.80
C ILE A 44 -5.20 -7.56 9.12
N GLN A 45 -4.78 -8.82 9.15
CA GLN A 45 -4.25 -9.42 10.38
C GLN A 45 -2.94 -8.76 10.84
N ILE A 46 -2.08 -8.33 9.91
CA ILE A 46 -0.88 -7.54 10.22
C ILE A 46 -1.28 -6.22 10.90
N VAL A 47 -2.22 -5.48 10.30
CA VAL A 47 -2.69 -4.20 10.85
C VAL A 47 -3.33 -4.40 12.22
N ARG A 48 -4.16 -5.44 12.38
CA ARG A 48 -4.77 -5.80 13.65
C ARG A 48 -3.72 -6.15 14.71
N GLY A 49 -2.74 -6.98 14.38
CA GLY A 49 -1.67 -7.36 15.29
C GLY A 49 -0.83 -6.15 15.73
N PHE A 50 -0.60 -5.20 14.83
CA PHE A 50 0.07 -3.94 15.16
C PHE A 50 -0.76 -3.07 16.10
N LEU A 51 -2.08 -2.95 15.88
CA LEU A 51 -2.99 -2.21 16.77
C LEU A 51 -3.14 -2.86 18.14
N GLU A 52 -3.09 -4.19 18.20
CA GLU A 52 -3.13 -4.97 19.45
C GLU A 52 -1.76 -5.04 20.15
N GLU A 53 -0.73 -4.37 19.62
CA GLU A 53 0.64 -4.37 20.17
C GLU A 53 1.27 -5.77 20.29
N LYS A 54 0.80 -6.71 19.46
CA LYS A 54 1.32 -8.08 19.33
C LYS A 54 2.30 -8.25 18.18
N LEU A 55 2.43 -7.23 17.34
CA LEU A 55 3.29 -7.23 16.16
C LEU A 55 4.04 -5.90 16.06
N GLU A 56 5.36 -5.98 16.08
CA GLU A 56 6.22 -4.83 15.85
C GLU A 56 6.40 -4.54 14.36
N LEU A 57 6.63 -3.28 14.03
CA LEU A 57 6.94 -2.89 12.66
C LEU A 57 8.35 -3.36 12.29
N SER A 58 8.52 -3.77 11.04
CA SER A 58 9.80 -4.21 10.50
C SER A 58 9.81 -4.01 8.99
N GLY A 59 11.00 -4.07 8.38
CA GLY A 59 11.14 -4.03 6.92
C GLY A 59 10.35 -5.16 6.24
N TYR A 60 10.27 -6.34 6.87
CA TYR A 60 9.46 -7.45 6.37
C TYR A 60 7.96 -7.13 6.36
N ILE A 61 7.43 -6.55 7.44
CA ILE A 61 6.02 -6.12 7.47
C ILE A 61 5.77 -5.02 6.43
N ALA A 62 6.70 -4.07 6.30
CA ALA A 62 6.61 -3.01 5.32
C ALA A 62 6.51 -3.56 3.89
N GLU A 63 7.36 -4.51 3.53
CA GLU A 63 7.34 -5.17 2.22
C GLU A 63 5.96 -5.77 1.90
N ARG A 64 5.35 -6.48 2.86
CA ARG A 64 4.02 -7.10 2.68
C ARG A 64 2.90 -6.07 2.48
N ILE A 65 2.98 -4.92 3.15
CA ILE A 65 2.00 -3.83 3.00
C ILE A 65 2.23 -3.04 1.71
N PHE A 66 3.49 -2.74 1.36
CA PHE A 66 3.84 -2.00 0.15
C PHE A 66 3.71 -2.83 -1.14
N SER A 67 3.76 -4.16 -1.08
CA SER A 67 3.53 -5.02 -2.24
C SER A 67 2.09 -4.97 -2.79
N CYS A 68 1.12 -4.48 -2.02
CA CYS A 68 -0.26 -4.34 -2.49
C CYS A 68 -0.35 -3.41 -3.71
N THR A 69 -0.96 -3.84 -4.81
CA THR A 69 -1.15 -2.97 -5.99
C THR A 69 -2.35 -2.04 -5.87
N THR A 70 -3.09 -2.09 -4.75
CA THR A 70 -4.28 -1.28 -4.50
C THR A 70 -5.34 -1.38 -5.60
N CYS A 71 -5.52 -2.58 -6.18
CA CYS A 71 -6.45 -2.84 -7.30
C CYS A 71 -7.92 -3.06 -6.89
N ASP A 72 -8.25 -2.97 -5.60
CA ASP A 72 -9.62 -3.11 -5.04
C ASP A 72 -10.39 -4.42 -5.29
N HIS A 73 -9.79 -5.42 -5.94
CA HIS A 73 -10.48 -6.70 -6.17
C HIS A 73 -10.93 -7.38 -4.85
N CYS A 74 -10.16 -7.20 -3.78
CA CYS A 74 -10.50 -7.71 -2.46
C CYS A 74 -11.75 -7.06 -1.84
N PHE A 75 -12.07 -5.81 -2.18
CA PHE A 75 -13.30 -5.13 -1.74
C PHE A 75 -14.52 -5.72 -2.44
N ILE A 76 -14.43 -5.89 -3.77
CA ILE A 76 -15.50 -6.47 -4.60
C ILE A 76 -15.92 -7.87 -4.10
N LEU A 77 -14.93 -8.69 -3.71
CA LEU A 77 -15.17 -10.06 -3.24
C LEU A 77 -15.48 -10.16 -1.74
N CYS A 78 -15.41 -9.07 -0.97
CA CYS A 78 -15.58 -9.13 0.47
C CYS A 78 -17.06 -9.25 0.85
N PRO A 79 -17.51 -10.38 1.45
CA PRO A 79 -18.91 -10.50 1.89
C PRO A 79 -19.23 -9.55 3.06
N SER A 80 -18.21 -9.15 3.82
CA SER A 80 -18.32 -8.19 4.92
C SER A 80 -18.21 -6.73 4.48
N GLY A 81 -17.99 -6.45 3.19
CA GLY A 81 -17.91 -5.09 2.65
C GLY A 81 -16.69 -4.26 3.11
N ILE A 82 -15.67 -4.89 3.68
CA ILE A 82 -14.52 -4.20 4.28
C ILE A 82 -13.71 -3.45 3.21
N ARG A 83 -13.36 -2.19 3.47
CA ARG A 83 -12.54 -1.36 2.57
C ARG A 83 -11.04 -1.62 2.77
N ILE A 84 -10.59 -2.83 2.42
CA ILE A 84 -9.22 -3.30 2.72
C ILE A 84 -8.13 -2.39 2.14
N THR A 85 -8.32 -1.87 0.93
CA THR A 85 -7.34 -1.00 0.28
C THR A 85 -7.14 0.31 1.04
N ASP A 86 -8.20 0.86 1.64
CA ASP A 86 -8.14 2.09 2.44
C ASP A 86 -7.36 1.85 3.73
N ILE A 87 -7.57 0.70 4.38
CA ILE A 87 -6.76 0.23 5.53
C ILE A 87 -5.29 0.09 5.14
N VAL A 88 -4.99 -0.53 3.99
CA VAL A 88 -3.62 -0.69 3.48
C VAL A 88 -2.97 0.68 3.25
N ARG A 89 -3.69 1.65 2.68
CA ARG A 89 -3.17 3.02 2.49
C ARG A 89 -2.92 3.72 3.82
N ALA A 90 -3.80 3.57 4.80
CA ALA A 90 -3.58 4.10 6.15
C ALA A 90 -2.35 3.46 6.81
N MET A 91 -2.17 2.15 6.68
CA MET A 91 -0.99 1.44 7.19
C MET A 91 0.31 1.89 6.51
N ARG A 92 0.28 2.18 5.20
CA ARG A 92 1.44 2.78 4.50
C ARG A 92 1.83 4.12 5.10
N SER A 93 0.86 4.98 5.42
CA SER A 93 1.14 6.26 6.09
C SER A 93 1.81 6.06 7.45
N VAL A 94 1.40 5.04 8.22
CA VAL A 94 2.06 4.67 9.48
C VAL A 94 3.50 4.24 9.22
N LEU A 95 3.71 3.24 8.37
CA LEU A 95 5.04 2.72 8.03
C LEU A 95 5.98 3.82 7.52
N SER A 96 5.47 4.72 6.68
CA SER A 96 6.24 5.84 6.16
C SER A 96 6.67 6.82 7.24
N GLY A 97 5.81 7.11 8.23
CA GLY A 97 6.15 7.96 9.38
C GLY A 97 7.22 7.35 10.28
N GLU A 98 7.26 6.02 10.35
CA GLU A 98 8.23 5.25 11.13
C GLU A 98 9.52 4.90 10.35
N GLY A 99 9.71 5.49 9.16
CA GLY A 99 10.94 5.31 8.37
C GLY A 99 10.98 4.07 7.48
N TYR A 100 9.92 3.26 7.44
CA TYR A 100 9.83 2.04 6.62
C TYR A 100 9.33 2.29 5.18
N SER A 101 9.45 3.51 4.67
CA SER A 101 9.15 3.79 3.26
C SER A 101 10.15 3.08 2.34
N PRO A 102 9.72 2.47 1.22
CA PRO A 102 10.63 1.92 0.22
C PRO A 102 11.57 2.98 -0.35
N ASP A 103 12.83 2.63 -0.58
CA ASP A 103 13.82 3.58 -1.09
C ASP A 103 13.49 4.09 -2.50
N SER A 104 12.85 3.26 -3.31
CA SER A 104 12.32 3.67 -4.62
C SER A 104 11.32 4.82 -4.50
N LEU A 105 10.47 4.81 -3.46
CA LEU A 105 9.50 5.88 -3.21
C LEU A 105 10.17 7.16 -2.71
N LYS A 106 11.22 7.05 -1.87
CA LYS A 106 12.02 8.20 -1.43
C LYS A 106 12.66 8.89 -2.63
N LYS A 107 13.27 8.11 -3.53
CA LYS A 107 13.88 8.63 -4.78
C LYS A 107 12.86 9.31 -5.69
N ILE A 108 11.66 8.74 -5.83
CA ILE A 108 10.58 9.37 -6.60
C ILE A 108 10.17 10.70 -5.97
N LEU A 109 10.05 10.77 -4.65
CA LEU A 109 9.72 12.01 -3.94
C LEU A 109 10.80 13.09 -4.15
N GLU A 110 12.07 12.72 -4.03
CA GLU A 110 13.20 13.62 -4.31
C GLU A 110 13.16 14.15 -5.76
N ASN A 111 12.89 13.28 -6.73
CA ASN A 111 12.74 13.67 -8.14
C ASN A 111 11.57 14.65 -8.33
N ILE A 112 10.44 14.42 -7.67
CA ILE A 112 9.29 15.33 -7.74
C ILE A 112 9.66 16.70 -7.15
N ILE A 113 10.36 16.74 -6.01
CA ILE A 113 10.77 18.01 -5.38
C ILE A 113 11.76 18.77 -6.28
N ARG A 114 12.76 18.08 -6.84
CA ARG A 114 13.83 18.70 -7.65
C ARG A 114 13.33 19.09 -9.05
N GLU A 115 12.80 18.12 -9.78
CA GLU A 115 12.49 18.22 -11.21
C GLU A 115 11.00 18.42 -11.50
N GLY A 116 10.12 18.32 -10.50
CA GLY A 116 8.67 18.40 -10.69
C GLY A 116 8.09 17.23 -11.48
N ASN A 117 8.78 16.09 -11.54
CA ASN A 117 8.29 14.85 -12.14
C ASN A 117 8.92 13.63 -11.44
N PRO A 118 8.25 12.47 -11.44
CA PRO A 118 8.74 11.27 -10.75
C PRO A 118 9.96 10.62 -11.40
N TYR A 119 10.17 10.86 -12.70
CA TYR A 119 11.23 10.23 -13.50
C TYR A 119 12.60 10.87 -13.29
N GLY A 120 12.66 12.08 -12.73
CA GLY A 120 13.91 12.83 -12.55
C GLY A 120 14.43 13.45 -13.86
N GLU A 121 13.58 13.56 -14.89
CA GLU A 121 13.94 14.17 -16.16
C GLU A 121 14.06 15.70 -16.03
N PRO A 122 15.05 16.34 -16.67
CA PRO A 122 15.23 17.78 -16.58
C PRO A 122 14.01 18.55 -17.07
N LYS A 123 13.64 19.63 -16.35
CA LYS A 123 12.52 20.51 -16.73
C LYS A 123 12.60 21.02 -18.17
N ALA A 124 13.81 21.27 -18.68
CA ALA A 124 14.06 21.72 -20.05
C ALA A 124 13.55 20.74 -21.14
N LYS A 125 13.43 19.44 -20.83
CA LYS A 125 12.99 18.40 -21.77
C LYS A 125 11.46 18.21 -21.84
N ARG A 126 10.68 18.86 -20.98
CA ARG A 126 9.23 18.58 -20.83
C ARG A 126 8.39 18.75 -22.11
N GLY A 127 8.84 19.58 -23.04
CA GLY A 127 8.16 19.83 -24.33
C GLY A 127 8.80 19.13 -25.52
N PHE A 128 9.74 18.20 -25.33
CA PHE A 128 10.43 17.55 -26.46
C PHE A 128 9.48 16.69 -27.28
N TRP A 129 8.48 16.06 -26.66
CA TRP A 129 7.44 15.29 -27.35
C TRP A 129 6.51 16.14 -28.24
N LEU A 130 6.52 17.47 -28.11
CA LEU A 130 5.77 18.39 -28.97
C LEU A 130 6.51 18.75 -30.26
N ARG A 131 7.82 18.49 -30.31
CA ARG A 131 8.60 18.73 -31.51
C ARG A 131 8.31 17.55 -32.43
N ASP A 132 7.69 17.81 -33.57
CA ASP A 132 7.47 16.84 -34.64
C ASP A 132 8.81 16.44 -35.31
N GLU A 133 9.85 16.12 -34.53
CA GLU A 133 11.15 15.67 -35.03
C GLU A 133 11.21 14.15 -35.26
N ASP A 134 10.18 13.42 -34.81
CA ASP A 134 10.04 11.95 -34.94
C ASP A 134 8.85 11.52 -35.85
N LYS A 135 8.41 12.38 -36.78
CA LYS A 135 7.52 12.03 -37.91
C LYS A 135 8.15 12.34 -39.25
#